data_AF-A0A956GVJ1-F1
#
_entry.id   AF-A0A956GVJ1-F1
#
_cell.length_a   1.000
_cell.length_b   1.000
_cell.length_c   1.000
_cell.angle_alpha   90.00
_cell.angle_beta   90.00
_cell.angle_gamma   90.00
#
_symmetry.space_group_name_H-M   'P 1'
#
loop_
_entity.id
_entity.type
_entity.pdbx_description
1 polymer ?
#
loop_
_entity_poly.entity_id
_entity_poly.type
_entity_poly.pdbx_seq_one_letter_code
_entity_poly.pdbx_strand_id
1 'polypeptide(L)'
;MSPGGVFAHLPEAVRARLPALDDPAWQGEARADCARCPMAAAGGPHPWAFSPETRCCTAHPSLANFLVGRALGRAGPGPALIRARLADPDGVTAFGIEPSAARERRYRDTIDVAFGRDVTLRCPYWVGGDHSCGVWHDRGATCRAWFCKHDHGLVGAVAWSRASFLVSELEGRIARWCVGAGGAPADPADAAAWIAWYQ
;
A
#
# COMPACT_ATOMS: atom_id res chain seq x y z
N MET A 1 14.46 16.59 17.17
CA MET A 1 14.16 15.16 16.94
C MET A 1 14.49 14.44 18.23
N SER A 2 13.50 13.87 18.92
CA SER A 2 13.75 13.09 20.13
C SER A 2 14.53 11.82 19.81
N PRO A 3 15.43 11.34 20.68
CA PRO A 3 16.31 10.20 20.41
C PRO A 3 15.61 8.83 20.47
N GLY A 4 14.28 8.79 20.56
CA GLY A 4 13.53 7.56 20.38
C GLY A 4 13.30 7.33 18.89
N GLY A 5 13.71 6.17 18.37
CA GLY A 5 13.31 5.74 17.03
C GLY A 5 11.79 5.82 16.86
N VAL A 6 11.30 5.83 15.61
CA VAL A 6 9.86 6.02 15.28
C VAL A 6 8.91 5.08 16.05
N PHE A 7 9.42 3.99 16.62
CA PHE A 7 8.69 2.98 17.38
C PHE A 7 8.80 3.10 18.91
N ALA A 8 9.59 4.04 19.44
CA ALA A 8 9.78 4.23 20.88
C ALA A 8 8.49 4.61 21.64
N HIS A 9 7.45 5.04 20.91
CA HIS A 9 6.14 5.41 21.46
C HIS A 9 5.11 4.28 21.41
N LEU A 10 5.47 3.10 20.87
CA LEU A 10 4.56 1.96 20.87
C LEU A 10 4.38 1.41 22.29
N PRO A 11 3.17 0.98 22.69
CA PRO A 11 2.97 0.29 23.96
C PRO A 11 3.91 -0.90 24.10
N GLU A 12 4.41 -1.16 25.31
CA GLU A 12 5.36 -2.23 25.60
C GLU A 12 4.88 -3.60 25.07
N ALA A 13 3.59 -3.90 25.24
CA ALA A 13 2.98 -5.12 24.74
C ALA A 13 3.09 -5.29 23.21
N VAL A 14 3.11 -4.19 22.45
CA VAL A 14 3.30 -4.19 20.99
C VAL A 14 4.78 -4.32 20.65
N ARG A 15 5.66 -3.57 21.33
CA ARG A 15 7.12 -3.66 21.11
C ARG A 15 7.67 -5.05 21.40
N ALA A 16 7.19 -5.72 22.45
CA ALA A 16 7.58 -7.08 22.80
C ALA A 16 7.29 -8.10 21.68
N ARG A 17 6.38 -7.79 20.75
CA ARG A 17 6.08 -8.62 19.57
C ARG A 17 6.91 -8.25 18.34
N LEU A 18 7.63 -7.13 18.39
CA LEU A 18 8.45 -6.58 17.31
C LEU A 18 9.85 -6.16 17.81
N PRO A 19 10.62 -7.05 18.48
CA PRO A 19 11.91 -6.68 19.08
C PRO A 19 12.95 -6.21 18.05
N ALA A 20 12.77 -6.55 16.77
CA ALA A 20 13.61 -6.08 15.68
C ALA A 20 13.47 -4.58 15.38
N LEU A 21 12.41 -3.92 15.86
CA LEU A 21 12.17 -2.49 15.67
C LEU A 21 12.79 -1.61 16.77
N ASP A 22 13.29 -2.23 17.84
CA ASP A 22 13.97 -1.54 18.95
C ASP A 22 15.48 -1.36 18.69
N ASP A 23 16.01 -1.84 17.56
CA ASP A 23 17.41 -1.66 17.18
C ASP A 23 17.67 -0.21 16.72
N PRO A 24 18.48 0.58 17.45
CA PRO A 24 18.78 1.96 17.09
C PRO A 24 19.63 2.08 15.81
N ALA A 25 20.21 0.98 15.30
CA ALA A 25 20.88 0.94 14.00
C ALA A 25 19.89 0.85 12.82
N TRP A 26 18.59 0.71 13.09
CA TRP A 26 17.57 0.63 12.06
C TRP A 26 17.36 1.97 11.33
N GLN A 27 17.97 2.14 10.16
CA GLN A 27 17.90 3.37 9.37
C GLN A 27 16.91 3.29 8.19
N GLY A 28 16.03 2.29 8.17
CA GLY A 28 15.17 1.98 7.02
C GLY A 28 15.87 1.06 6.02
N GLU A 29 15.39 1.03 4.77
CA GLU A 29 15.91 0.18 3.69
C GLU A 29 16.33 1.08 2.51
N ALA A 30 17.50 1.69 2.60
CA ALA A 30 17.94 2.73 1.67
C ALA A 30 18.12 2.20 0.24
N ARG A 31 18.45 0.90 0.09
CA ARG A 31 18.54 0.29 -1.24
C ARG A 31 17.18 0.11 -1.92
N ALA A 32 16.07 0.14 -1.19
CA ALA A 32 14.73 0.03 -1.76
C ALA A 32 14.14 1.43 -2.07
N ASP A 33 14.83 2.15 -2.94
CA ASP A 33 14.45 3.49 -3.38
C ASP A 33 13.43 3.42 -4.53
N CYS A 34 12.18 3.82 -4.26
CA CYS A 34 11.15 3.84 -5.30
C CYS A 34 11.37 4.89 -6.39
N ALA A 35 12.06 6.01 -6.11
CA ALA A 35 12.41 7.00 -7.12
C ALA A 35 13.45 6.41 -8.08
N ARG A 36 14.47 5.75 -7.52
CA ARG A 36 15.53 5.08 -8.28
C ARG A 36 15.43 3.56 -8.17
N CYS A 37 14.33 3.02 -8.67
CA CYS A 37 13.95 1.62 -8.46
C CYS A 37 15.11 0.63 -8.76
N PRO A 38 15.69 -0.04 -7.74
CA PRO A 38 16.84 -0.92 -7.94
C PRO A 38 16.50 -2.14 -8.78
N MET A 39 15.24 -2.59 -8.71
CA MET A 39 14.75 -3.75 -9.46
C MET A 39 14.56 -3.43 -10.95
N ALA A 40 14.23 -2.17 -11.28
CA ALA A 40 14.17 -1.73 -12.67
C ALA A 40 15.58 -1.47 -13.22
N ALA A 41 16.47 -0.91 -12.39
CA ALA A 41 17.86 -0.62 -12.76
C ALA A 41 18.71 -1.88 -12.98
N ALA A 42 18.46 -2.96 -12.22
CA ALA A 42 19.23 -4.20 -12.32
C ALA A 42 19.20 -4.84 -13.71
N GLY A 43 18.06 -4.75 -14.41
CA GLY A 43 17.84 -5.48 -15.68
C GLY A 43 17.86 -7.00 -15.50
N GLY A 44 17.46 -7.74 -16.55
CA GLY A 44 17.48 -9.21 -16.56
C GLY A 44 16.13 -9.90 -16.28
N PRO A 45 16.16 -11.21 -15.92
CA PRO A 45 14.95 -12.03 -15.80
C PRO A 45 14.23 -11.86 -14.44
N HIS A 46 12.93 -12.21 -14.42
CA HIS A 46 12.15 -12.39 -13.19
C HIS A 46 12.75 -13.53 -12.33
N PRO A 47 12.66 -13.49 -10.98
CA PRO A 47 12.12 -12.42 -10.12
C PRO A 47 13.12 -11.28 -9.83
N TRP A 48 14.28 -11.30 -10.48
CA TRP A 48 15.40 -10.44 -10.13
C TRP A 48 15.31 -9.03 -10.72
N ALA A 49 14.42 -8.80 -11.69
CA ALA A 49 14.21 -7.50 -12.32
C ALA A 49 12.76 -7.18 -12.67
N PHE A 50 12.38 -5.93 -12.43
CA PHE A 50 11.09 -5.35 -12.78
C PHE A 50 11.16 -4.54 -14.08
N SER A 51 10.02 -4.35 -14.74
CA SER A 51 9.88 -3.37 -15.81
C SER A 51 9.89 -1.94 -15.22
N PRO A 52 10.56 -0.98 -15.87
CA PRO A 52 10.48 0.44 -15.49
C PRO A 52 9.05 1.01 -15.51
N GLU A 53 8.17 0.42 -16.35
CA GLU A 53 6.78 0.87 -16.55
C GLU A 53 5.81 0.44 -15.45
N THR A 54 6.19 -0.57 -14.65
CA THR A 54 5.30 -1.14 -13.63
C THR A 54 5.93 -1.25 -12.26
N ARG A 55 7.24 -1.55 -12.14
CA ARG A 55 7.95 -1.73 -10.86
C ARG A 55 7.17 -2.68 -9.94
N CYS A 56 7.22 -2.55 -8.62
CA CYS A 56 6.34 -3.33 -7.73
C CYS A 56 4.84 -2.94 -7.84
N CYS A 57 4.48 -1.91 -8.61
CA CYS A 57 3.11 -1.44 -8.78
C CYS A 57 2.29 -2.31 -9.76
N THR A 58 2.64 -3.59 -9.93
CA THR A 58 1.67 -4.61 -10.39
C THR A 58 0.78 -5.10 -9.24
N ALA A 59 1.21 -4.95 -7.99
CA ALA A 59 0.34 -5.14 -6.83
C ALA A 59 -0.67 -3.98 -6.73
N HIS A 60 -1.93 -4.32 -6.46
CA HIS A 60 -2.95 -3.34 -6.05
C HIS A 60 -3.15 -3.46 -4.55
N PRO A 61 -2.75 -2.46 -3.75
CA PRO A 61 -3.01 -2.49 -2.32
C PRO A 61 -4.51 -2.31 -2.05
N SER A 62 -5.03 -2.96 -1.03
CA SER A 62 -6.28 -2.50 -0.41
C SER A 62 -6.03 -1.14 0.25
N LEU A 63 -7.01 -0.25 0.17
CA LEU A 63 -6.95 1.10 0.72
C LEU A 63 -8.12 1.29 1.68
N ALA A 64 -7.84 1.36 2.98
CA ALA A 64 -8.85 1.55 4.02
C ALA A 64 -9.60 2.88 3.86
N ASN A 65 -10.87 2.93 4.28
CA ASN A 65 -11.78 4.08 4.08
C ASN A 65 -11.19 5.44 4.50
N PHE A 66 -10.54 5.53 5.65
CA PHE A 66 -9.93 6.77 6.13
C PHE A 66 -8.70 7.19 5.29
N LEU A 67 -8.00 6.24 4.66
CA LEU A 67 -6.93 6.52 3.71
C LEU A 67 -7.48 7.00 2.37
N VAL A 68 -8.61 6.43 1.92
CA VAL A 68 -9.35 6.90 0.74
C VAL A 68 -9.78 8.36 0.96
N GLY A 69 -10.40 8.65 2.10
CA GLY A 69 -10.81 10.00 2.49
C GLY A 69 -9.65 10.99 2.52
N ARG A 70 -8.55 10.61 3.19
CA ARG A 70 -7.36 11.46 3.23
C ARG A 70 -6.77 11.69 1.82
N ALA A 71 -6.74 10.68 0.96
CA ALA A 71 -6.29 10.82 -0.41
C ALA A 71 -7.19 11.75 -1.24
N LEU A 72 -8.51 11.73 -1.02
CA LEU A 72 -9.48 12.63 -1.67
C LEU A 72 -9.30 14.09 -1.25
N GLY A 73 -8.93 14.35 0.01
CA GLY A 73 -8.73 15.69 0.55
C GLY A 73 -7.35 16.31 0.30
N ARG A 74 -6.39 15.56 -0.23
CA ARG A 74 -5.03 16.05 -0.50
C ARG A 74 -4.91 16.71 -1.86
N ALA A 75 -3.97 17.66 -1.98
CA ALA A 75 -3.54 18.16 -3.27
C ALA A 75 -2.74 17.10 -4.06
N GLY A 76 -2.71 17.23 -5.39
CA GLY A 76 -1.96 16.36 -6.29
C GLY A 76 -2.85 15.42 -7.12
N PRO A 77 -2.30 14.35 -7.70
CA PRO A 77 -3.04 13.45 -8.61
C PRO A 77 -3.96 12.45 -7.88
N GLY A 78 -3.72 12.18 -6.59
CA GLY A 78 -4.46 11.21 -5.78
C GLY A 78 -5.98 11.32 -5.86
N PRO A 79 -6.60 12.50 -5.64
CA PRO A 79 -8.04 12.66 -5.70
C PRO A 79 -8.67 12.24 -7.03
N ALA A 80 -8.03 12.57 -8.16
CA ALA A 80 -8.54 12.21 -9.48
C ALA A 80 -8.48 10.69 -9.70
N LEU A 81 -7.40 10.04 -9.26
CA LEU A 81 -7.22 8.58 -9.36
C LEU A 81 -8.19 7.81 -8.47
N ILE A 82 -8.44 8.30 -7.24
CA ILE A 82 -9.45 7.73 -6.35
C ILE A 82 -10.84 7.84 -6.98
N ARG A 83 -11.23 9.03 -7.48
CA ARG A 83 -12.52 9.21 -8.17
C ARG A 83 -12.67 8.29 -9.37
N ALA A 84 -11.62 8.14 -10.18
CA ALA A 84 -11.61 7.21 -11.30
C ALA A 84 -11.77 5.76 -10.84
N ARG A 85 -11.14 5.38 -9.73
CA ARG A 85 -11.28 4.04 -9.15
C ARG A 85 -12.68 3.78 -8.60
N LEU A 86 -13.32 4.79 -7.99
CA LEU A 86 -14.69 4.70 -7.46
C LEU A 86 -15.76 4.64 -8.55
N ALA A 87 -15.44 5.01 -9.78
CA ALA A 87 -16.35 4.85 -10.93
C ALA A 87 -16.55 3.37 -11.33
N ASP A 88 -15.63 2.49 -10.94
CA ASP A 88 -15.79 1.04 -11.02
C ASP A 88 -16.17 0.50 -9.63
N PRO A 89 -17.42 0.07 -9.41
CA PRO A 89 -17.89 -0.33 -8.08
C PRO A 89 -17.32 -1.68 -7.61
N ASP A 90 -16.77 -2.53 -8.50
CA ASP A 90 -16.19 -3.82 -8.09
C ASP A 90 -15.05 -3.56 -7.09
N GLY A 91 -15.10 -4.18 -5.91
CA GLY A 91 -14.13 -3.99 -4.83
C GLY A 91 -14.25 -2.68 -4.04
N VAL A 92 -15.29 -1.86 -4.25
CA VAL A 92 -15.55 -0.65 -3.44
C VAL A 92 -16.57 -0.98 -2.35
N THR A 93 -16.22 -0.74 -1.08
CA THR A 93 -17.08 -1.07 0.07
C THR A 93 -17.02 0.02 1.14
N ALA A 94 -17.88 -0.05 2.15
CA ALA A 94 -17.80 0.86 3.31
C ALA A 94 -16.43 0.84 4.03
N PHE A 95 -15.68 -0.27 3.93
CA PHE A 95 -14.36 -0.42 4.55
C PHE A 95 -13.22 0.17 3.71
N GLY A 96 -13.44 0.48 2.43
CA GLY A 96 -12.43 1.02 1.54
C GLY A 96 -12.47 0.44 0.12
N ILE A 97 -11.33 0.53 -0.56
CA ILE A 97 -11.15 0.07 -1.94
C ILE A 97 -10.22 -1.14 -1.98
N GLU A 98 -10.70 -2.24 -2.54
CA GLU A 98 -9.97 -3.46 -2.84
C GLU A 98 -9.70 -3.60 -4.36
N PRO A 99 -8.81 -4.51 -4.78
CA PRO A 99 -8.75 -4.90 -6.19
C PRO A 99 -10.08 -5.48 -6.66
N SER A 100 -10.46 -5.24 -7.92
CA SER A 100 -11.62 -5.92 -8.52
C SER A 100 -11.42 -7.44 -8.51
N ALA A 101 -12.51 -8.22 -8.45
CA ALA A 101 -12.41 -9.68 -8.35
C ALA A 101 -11.68 -10.30 -9.55
N ALA A 102 -11.88 -9.74 -10.75
CA ALA A 102 -11.17 -10.17 -11.96
C ALA A 102 -9.67 -9.89 -11.88
N ARG A 103 -9.28 -8.74 -11.35
CA ARG A 103 -7.88 -8.36 -11.16
C ARG A 103 -7.20 -9.24 -10.12
N GLU A 104 -7.85 -9.48 -8.99
CA GLU A 104 -7.32 -10.32 -7.91
C GLU A 104 -7.05 -11.75 -8.39
N ARG A 105 -7.98 -12.35 -9.14
CA ARG A 105 -7.77 -13.66 -9.78
C ARG A 105 -6.56 -13.64 -10.69
N ARG A 106 -6.51 -12.68 -11.63
CA ARG A 106 -5.38 -12.58 -12.56
C ARG A 106 -4.04 -12.40 -11.84
N TYR A 107 -4.00 -11.54 -10.82
CA TYR A 107 -2.79 -11.32 -10.04
C TYR A 107 -2.32 -12.63 -9.41
N ARG A 108 -3.21 -13.37 -8.74
CA ARG A 108 -2.91 -14.66 -8.13
C ARG A 108 -2.41 -15.70 -9.12
N ASP A 109 -3.04 -15.78 -10.28
CA ASP A 109 -2.69 -16.78 -11.30
C ASP A 109 -1.33 -16.51 -11.98
N THR A 110 -0.82 -15.29 -11.88
CA THR A 110 0.36 -14.86 -12.65
C THR A 110 1.52 -14.33 -11.80
N ILE A 111 1.34 -14.14 -10.49
CA ILE A 111 2.31 -13.44 -9.62
C ILE A 111 3.72 -14.02 -9.72
N ASP A 112 3.87 -15.34 -9.77
CA ASP A 112 5.17 -16.02 -9.76
C ASP A 112 6.02 -15.76 -11.03
N VAL A 113 5.41 -15.24 -12.09
CA VAL A 113 6.08 -14.98 -13.37
C VAL A 113 5.93 -13.55 -13.88
N ALA A 114 4.87 -12.86 -13.46
CA ALA A 114 4.45 -11.56 -13.99
C ALA A 114 4.65 -10.40 -13.02
N PHE A 115 4.97 -10.68 -11.75
CA PHE A 115 5.12 -9.64 -10.74
C PHE A 115 6.20 -8.63 -11.16
N GLY A 116 5.81 -7.37 -11.10
CA GLY A 116 6.58 -6.22 -11.51
C GLY A 116 6.94 -6.13 -12.98
N ARG A 117 6.24 -6.85 -13.87
CA ARG A 117 6.51 -6.82 -15.31
C ARG A 117 5.25 -6.69 -16.17
N ASP A 118 4.15 -7.33 -15.80
CA ASP A 118 2.91 -7.27 -16.59
C ASP A 118 2.21 -5.91 -16.47
N VAL A 119 2.24 -5.13 -17.55
CA VAL A 119 1.64 -3.79 -17.64
C VAL A 119 0.13 -3.79 -17.47
N THR A 120 -0.53 -4.90 -17.76
CA THR A 120 -1.98 -5.01 -17.58
C THR A 120 -2.38 -5.11 -16.09
N LEU A 121 -1.44 -5.50 -15.22
CA LEU A 121 -1.61 -5.51 -13.77
C LEU A 121 -1.21 -4.18 -13.13
N ARG A 122 -0.93 -3.13 -13.91
CA ARG A 122 -0.52 -1.84 -13.34
C ARG A 122 -1.56 -1.29 -12.36
N CYS A 123 -1.08 -0.85 -11.20
CA CYS A 123 -1.88 -0.25 -10.13
C CYS A 123 -2.65 0.96 -10.67
N PRO A 124 -3.93 1.14 -10.34
CA PRO A 124 -4.71 2.29 -10.80
C PRO A 124 -4.17 3.61 -10.24
N TYR A 125 -3.35 3.55 -9.19
CA TYR A 125 -2.71 4.71 -8.58
C TYR A 125 -1.35 5.04 -9.19
N TRP A 126 -0.93 4.38 -10.27
CA TRP A 126 0.32 4.64 -10.95
C TRP A 126 0.27 5.96 -11.73
N VAL A 127 1.28 6.82 -11.54
CA VAL A 127 1.42 8.11 -12.26
C VAL A 127 2.68 8.22 -13.11
N GLY A 128 3.56 7.21 -13.10
CA GLY A 128 4.85 7.26 -13.80
C GLY A 128 5.89 8.17 -13.12
N GLY A 129 7.10 8.23 -13.68
CA GLY A 129 8.19 9.10 -13.20
C GLY A 129 8.84 8.67 -11.88
N ASP A 130 9.48 9.62 -11.19
CA ASP A 130 10.06 9.44 -9.86
C ASP A 130 8.94 9.51 -8.81
N HIS A 131 8.88 8.55 -7.88
CA HIS A 131 7.75 8.37 -6.95
C HIS A 131 6.40 8.15 -7.64
N SER A 132 6.31 7.09 -8.45
CA SER A 132 5.22 6.80 -9.40
C SER A 132 3.84 6.44 -8.81
N CYS A 133 3.53 6.83 -7.57
CA CYS A 133 2.25 6.56 -6.91
C CYS A 133 1.52 7.86 -6.59
N GLY A 134 0.35 8.07 -7.21
CA GLY A 134 -0.45 9.27 -6.98
C GLY A 134 -1.06 9.36 -5.58
N VAL A 135 -1.12 8.25 -4.85
CA VAL A 135 -1.55 8.18 -3.43
C VAL A 135 -0.37 7.93 -2.50
N TRP A 136 0.84 8.42 -2.84
CA TRP A 136 2.08 8.09 -2.13
C TRP A 136 1.99 8.24 -0.59
N HIS A 137 1.42 9.34 -0.11
CA HIS A 137 1.26 9.61 1.31
C HIS A 137 0.11 8.85 1.98
N ASP A 138 -0.77 8.24 1.19
CA ASP A 138 -2.02 7.62 1.61
C ASP A 138 -2.08 6.13 1.34
N ARG A 139 -1.01 5.53 0.81
CA ARG A 139 -0.92 4.07 0.60
C ARG A 139 -1.31 3.27 1.84
N GLY A 140 -1.87 2.08 1.63
CA GLY A 140 -2.08 1.11 2.70
C GLY A 140 -0.79 0.39 3.11
N ALA A 141 -0.90 -0.44 4.15
CA ALA A 141 0.20 -1.18 4.78
C ALA A 141 1.09 -1.90 3.77
N THR A 142 0.49 -2.64 2.83
CA THR A 142 1.20 -3.42 1.80
C THR A 142 2.28 -2.59 1.10
N CYS A 143 1.96 -1.38 0.65
CA CYS A 143 2.93 -0.56 -0.08
C CYS A 143 3.73 0.39 0.82
N ARG A 144 3.40 0.54 2.11
CA ARG A 144 4.21 1.30 3.07
C ARG A 144 5.34 0.47 3.66
N ALA A 145 5.08 -0.82 3.88
CA ALA A 145 6.02 -1.76 4.47
C ALA A 145 6.69 -2.68 3.43
N TRP A 146 6.39 -2.53 2.14
CA TRP A 146 7.06 -3.27 1.09
C TRP A 146 8.43 -2.67 0.74
N PHE A 147 9.46 -3.51 0.82
CA PHE A 147 10.80 -3.20 0.34
C PHE A 147 11.28 -4.35 -0.55
N CYS A 148 11.76 -4.01 -1.75
CA CYS A 148 12.24 -5.01 -2.72
C CYS A 148 13.68 -5.47 -2.45
N LYS A 149 14.40 -4.75 -1.58
CA LYS A 149 15.75 -5.04 -1.11
C LYS A 149 15.79 -4.79 0.40
N HIS A 150 16.54 -5.64 1.09
CA HIS A 150 16.69 -5.59 2.54
C HIS A 150 18.17 -5.48 2.92
N ASP A 151 18.56 -4.34 3.45
CA ASP A 151 19.89 -3.96 3.94
C ASP A 151 20.35 -4.87 5.07
N HIS A 152 19.40 -5.34 5.89
CA HIS A 152 19.62 -6.31 6.96
C HIS A 152 19.27 -7.75 6.54
N GLY A 153 19.22 -8.04 5.24
CA GLY A 153 18.95 -9.38 4.71
C GLY A 153 17.63 -9.96 5.21
N LEU A 154 17.67 -11.22 5.66
CA LEU A 154 16.47 -11.93 6.13
C LEU A 154 15.82 -11.27 7.36
N VAL A 155 16.61 -10.67 8.26
CA VAL A 155 16.08 -9.97 9.44
C VAL A 155 15.24 -8.77 9.01
N GLY A 156 15.76 -7.99 8.04
CA GLY A 156 15.03 -6.90 7.40
C GLY A 156 13.70 -7.35 6.80
N ALA A 157 13.75 -8.41 5.99
CA ALA A 157 12.59 -8.98 5.33
C ALA A 157 11.48 -9.42 6.32
N VAL A 158 11.87 -10.14 7.38
CA VAL A 158 10.92 -10.62 8.39
C VAL A 158 10.31 -9.47 9.18
N ALA A 159 11.11 -8.48 9.58
CA ALA A 159 10.63 -7.33 10.34
C ALA A 159 9.61 -6.51 9.54
N TRP A 160 9.89 -6.20 8.27
CA TRP A 160 8.96 -5.45 7.42
C TRP A 160 7.70 -6.23 7.06
N SER A 161 7.81 -7.54 6.86
CA SER A 161 6.64 -8.41 6.72
C SER A 161 5.73 -8.33 7.94
N ARG A 162 6.29 -8.42 9.16
CA ARG A 162 5.53 -8.27 10.42
C ARG A 162 4.93 -6.87 10.58
N ALA A 163 5.68 -5.83 10.21
CA ALA A 163 5.17 -4.46 10.20
C ALA A 163 3.97 -4.33 9.25
N SER A 164 4.05 -4.91 8.04
CA SER A 164 2.93 -4.95 7.10
C SER A 164 1.69 -5.60 7.72
N PHE A 165 1.84 -6.77 8.35
CA PHE A 165 0.70 -7.45 9.00
C PHE A 165 0.08 -6.64 10.13
N LEU A 166 0.90 -6.06 11.02
CA LEU A 166 0.40 -5.23 12.12
C LEU A 166 -0.35 -4.01 11.59
N VAL A 167 0.23 -3.29 10.63
CA VAL A 167 -0.39 -2.07 10.09
C VAL A 167 -1.67 -2.42 9.32
N SER A 168 -1.71 -3.51 8.55
CA SER A 168 -2.94 -3.97 7.90
C SER A 168 -4.07 -4.24 8.91
N GLU A 169 -3.77 -4.88 10.03
CA GLU A 169 -4.77 -5.15 11.07
C GLU A 169 -5.27 -3.87 11.74
N LEU A 170 -4.37 -2.91 11.98
CA LEU A 170 -4.74 -1.59 12.50
C LEU A 170 -5.61 -0.81 11.50
N GLU A 171 -5.22 -0.79 10.22
CA GLU A 171 -6.00 -0.18 9.14
C GLU A 171 -7.41 -0.79 9.08
N GLY A 172 -7.54 -2.11 9.15
CA GLY A 172 -8.83 -2.80 9.16
C GLY A 172 -9.69 -2.48 10.39
N ARG A 173 -9.09 -2.37 11.58
CA ARG A 173 -9.81 -2.00 12.81
C ARG A 173 -10.31 -0.56 12.77
N ILE A 174 -9.49 0.37 12.31
CA ILE A 174 -9.88 1.77 12.15
C ILE A 174 -11.00 1.86 11.11
N ALA A 175 -10.89 1.15 9.99
CA ALA A 175 -11.93 1.14 8.98
C ALA A 175 -13.28 0.66 9.53
N ARG A 176 -13.28 -0.44 10.30
CA ARG A 176 -14.48 -0.94 10.99
C ARG A 176 -15.05 0.07 11.97
N TRP A 177 -14.19 0.75 12.74
CA TRP A 177 -14.64 1.79 13.66
C TRP A 177 -15.31 2.95 12.91
N CYS A 178 -14.74 3.41 11.79
CA CYS A 178 -15.36 4.45 10.94
C CYS A 178 -16.75 4.03 10.46
N VAL A 179 -16.90 2.78 9.98
CA VAL A 179 -18.22 2.25 9.56
C VAL A 179 -19.22 2.25 10.71
N GLY A 180 -18.84 1.81 11.91
CA GLY A 180 -19.73 1.80 13.08
C GLY A 180 -20.07 3.19 13.62
N ALA A 181 -19.20 4.18 13.39
CA ALA A 181 -19.39 5.56 13.83
C ALA A 181 -20.20 6.41 12.83
N GLY A 182 -20.39 5.93 11.60
CA GLY A 182 -21.01 6.69 10.51
C GLY A 182 -22.16 5.97 9.81
N GLY A 183 -22.76 6.64 8.83
CA GLY A 183 -23.84 6.09 7.99
C GLY A 183 -23.33 5.70 6.61
N ALA A 184 -22.58 4.60 6.51
CA ALA A 184 -22.09 4.12 5.23
C ALA A 184 -23.24 3.79 4.27
N PRO A 185 -23.11 4.10 2.96
CA PRO A 185 -24.15 3.76 1.98
C PRO A 185 -24.25 2.24 1.82
N ALA A 186 -25.45 1.77 1.46
CA ALA A 186 -25.68 0.37 1.15
C ALA A 186 -25.02 -0.01 -0.19
N ASP A 187 -24.47 -1.23 -0.27
CA ASP A 187 -23.92 -1.79 -1.51
C ASP A 187 -25.07 -2.42 -2.34
N PRO A 188 -25.22 -2.10 -3.64
CA PRO A 188 -24.39 -1.19 -4.45
C PRO A 188 -24.73 0.28 -4.25
N ALA A 189 -23.69 1.12 -4.20
CA ALA A 189 -23.80 2.57 -4.24
C ALA A 189 -23.02 3.14 -5.44
N ASP A 190 -23.44 4.31 -5.92
CA ASP A 190 -22.72 5.02 -6.97
C ASP A 190 -21.46 5.73 -6.44
N ALA A 191 -20.64 6.22 -7.37
CA ALA A 191 -19.40 6.90 -7.03
C ALA A 191 -19.63 8.15 -6.16
N ALA A 192 -20.75 8.87 -6.32
CA ALA A 192 -21.03 10.08 -5.55
C ALA A 192 -21.33 9.74 -4.08
N ALA A 193 -22.13 8.71 -3.85
CA ALA A 193 -22.41 8.19 -2.51
C ALA A 193 -21.12 7.69 -1.83
N TRP A 194 -20.26 6.97 -2.55
CA TRP A 194 -18.97 6.54 -2.00
C TRP A 194 -18.03 7.70 -1.70
N ILE A 195 -17.94 8.70 -2.58
CA ILE A 195 -17.14 9.90 -2.32
C ILE A 195 -17.63 10.62 -1.06
N ALA A 196 -18.95 10.79 -0.91
CA ALA A 196 -19.54 11.43 0.26
C ALA A 196 -19.27 10.63 1.55
N TRP A 197 -19.24 9.31 1.48
CA TRP A 197 -18.90 8.46 2.63
C TRP A 197 -17.46 8.60 3.08
N TYR A 198 -16.52 8.68 2.13
CA TYR A 198 -15.10 8.73 2.47
C TYR A 198 -14.60 10.10 2.94
N GLN A 199 -15.34 11.19 2.67
CA GLN A 199 -14.97 12.56 3.05
C GLN A 199 -15.55 12.96 4.42
#